data_AF-A0A7S1BDF9-F1
#
_entry.id   AF-A0A7S1BDF9-F1
#
_cell.length_a   1.000
_cell.length_b   1.000
_cell.length_c   1.000
_cell.angle_alpha   90.00
_cell.angle_beta   90.00
_cell.angle_gamma   90.00
#
_symmetry.space_group_name_H-M   'P 1'
#
loop_
_entity.id
_entity.type
_entity.pdbx_description
1 polymer ?
#
loop_
_entity_poly.entity_id
_entity_poly.type
_entity_poly.pdbx_seq_one_letter_code
_entity_poly.pdbx_strand_id
1 'polypeptide(L)'
;DDNPLGESKHFRFRDPPAVLINGEGRWRIDPNNNNCAYGEAVLAVGLVDEYGYSNCPSGNSSVTFGGGNTASGDHLSVLGGYKNKASGFASSVSGGLANIASGPESFVSGGVYNEASRYSSSVSGGEENQATGRAASVSGGSKNTAQGERSTVSGRSDSIG
;
A
#
# COMPACT_ATOMS: atom_id res chain seq x y z
N ASP A 1 -38.93 -3.71 23.77
CA ASP A 1 -37.56 -4.17 23.50
C ASP A 1 -37.38 -4.39 22.01
N ASP A 2 -37.05 -3.32 21.27
CA ASP A 2 -36.68 -3.39 19.85
C ASP A 2 -35.17 -3.17 19.73
N ASN A 3 -34.48 -4.16 19.18
CA ASN A 3 -33.04 -4.15 18.93
C ASN A 3 -32.78 -3.80 17.45
N PRO A 4 -32.30 -2.59 17.10
CA PRO A 4 -32.07 -2.21 15.71
C PRO A 4 -30.64 -2.60 15.31
N LEU A 5 -30.38 -3.90 15.18
CA LEU A 5 -29.13 -4.34 14.53
C LEU A 5 -29.32 -4.23 13.02
N GLY A 6 -28.82 -3.13 12.47
CA GLY A 6 -28.89 -2.77 11.07
C GLY A 6 -28.45 -3.90 10.14
N GLU A 7 -29.19 -4.05 9.04
CA GLU A 7 -28.88 -5.00 7.98
C GLU A 7 -27.46 -4.79 7.45
N SER A 8 -26.61 -5.80 7.61
CA SER A 8 -25.32 -5.85 6.91
C SER A 8 -25.59 -6.04 5.41
N LYS A 9 -25.40 -4.98 4.61
CA LYS A 9 -25.48 -5.08 3.14
C LYS A 9 -24.27 -5.87 2.63
N HIS A 10 -24.45 -7.18 2.45
CA HIS A 10 -23.50 -8.05 1.77
C HIS A 10 -23.63 -7.89 0.26
N PHE A 11 -22.65 -7.27 -0.38
CA PHE A 11 -22.58 -7.20 -1.84
C PHE A 11 -21.83 -8.43 -2.37
N ARG A 12 -22.55 -9.38 -2.97
CA ARG A 12 -21.95 -10.48 -3.74
C ARG A 12 -21.85 -10.06 -5.19
N PHE A 13 -20.64 -9.86 -5.67
CA PHE A 13 -20.38 -9.65 -7.09
C PHE A 13 -20.02 -11.00 -7.73
N ARG A 14 -20.55 -11.28 -8.93
CA ARG A 14 -20.12 -12.40 -9.77
C ARG A 14 -19.11 -11.85 -10.78
N ASP A 15 -17.95 -12.50 -10.88
CA ASP A 15 -16.84 -12.22 -11.81
C ASP A 15 -16.11 -10.87 -11.53
N PRO A 16 -14.78 -10.77 -11.73
CA PRO A 16 -13.85 -10.09 -10.82
C PRO A 16 -14.31 -8.69 -10.39
N PRO A 17 -14.72 -8.50 -9.12
CA PRO A 17 -15.16 -7.21 -8.66
C PRO A 17 -13.97 -6.34 -8.28
N ALA A 18 -13.68 -5.35 -9.11
CA ALA A 18 -12.98 -4.14 -8.66
C ALA A 18 -14.03 -3.12 -8.23
N VAL A 19 -14.07 -2.81 -6.94
CA VAL A 19 -14.97 -1.79 -6.39
C VAL A 19 -14.19 -0.49 -6.29
N LEU A 20 -14.50 0.50 -7.15
CA LEU A 20 -14.01 1.87 -7.01
C LEU A 20 -15.05 2.73 -6.26
N ILE A 21 -14.69 3.25 -5.08
CA ILE A 21 -15.50 4.24 -4.37
C ILE A 21 -14.84 5.60 -4.52
N ASN A 22 -15.44 6.50 -5.30
CA ASN A 22 -15.06 7.91 -5.31
C ASN A 22 -15.88 8.70 -4.29
N GLY A 23 -15.35 9.83 -3.83
CA GLY A 23 -15.92 10.66 -2.75
C GLY A 23 -17.28 11.30 -3.03
N GLU A 24 -17.94 10.96 -4.14
CA GLU A 24 -19.27 11.46 -4.52
C GLU A 24 -20.39 10.43 -4.30
N GLY A 25 -20.10 9.30 -3.64
CA GLY A 25 -21.11 8.26 -3.36
C GLY A 25 -21.56 7.50 -4.60
N ARG A 26 -20.78 7.52 -5.70
CA ARG A 26 -21.07 6.77 -6.92
C ARG A 26 -20.08 5.62 -7.08
N TRP A 27 -20.62 4.40 -7.16
CA TRP A 27 -19.86 3.21 -7.56
C TRP A 27 -19.55 3.33 -9.05
N ARG A 28 -18.27 3.37 -9.41
CA ARG A 28 -17.84 3.23 -10.79
C ARG A 28 -16.93 2.02 -10.86
N ILE A 29 -17.20 1.08 -11.75
CA ILE A 29 -16.08 0.40 -12.40
C ILE A 29 -15.41 1.53 -13.18
N ASP A 30 -14.10 1.74 -13.08
CA ASP A 30 -13.39 2.62 -14.01
C ASP A 30 -12.97 1.76 -15.20
N PRO A 31 -13.83 1.58 -16.24
CA PRO A 31 -13.50 0.77 -17.39
C PRO A 31 -12.39 1.40 -18.25
N ASN A 32 -11.95 2.62 -17.94
CA ASN A 32 -11.01 3.39 -18.75
C ASN A 32 -9.63 3.51 -18.10
N ASN A 33 -9.36 2.81 -16.99
CA ASN A 33 -8.01 2.71 -16.46
C ASN A 33 -7.17 1.76 -17.33
N ASN A 34 -6.81 2.23 -18.53
CA ASN A 34 -6.00 1.48 -19.50
C ASN A 34 -4.58 1.15 -18.97
N ASN A 35 -4.20 1.72 -17.83
CA ASN A 35 -2.89 1.52 -17.21
C ASN A 35 -2.93 0.52 -16.04
N CYS A 36 -4.09 -0.05 -15.68
CA CYS A 36 -4.18 -1.06 -14.63
C CYS A 36 -5.05 -2.26 -15.01
N ALA A 37 -4.43 -3.43 -15.05
CA ALA A 37 -5.15 -4.71 -15.04
C ALA A 37 -5.47 -5.09 -13.60
N TYR A 38 -6.72 -4.92 -13.16
CA TYR A 38 -7.14 -5.28 -11.81
C TYR A 38 -7.07 -6.79 -11.57
N GLY A 39 -6.64 -7.18 -10.36
CA GLY A 39 -6.64 -8.57 -9.92
C GLY A 39 -8.03 -9.06 -9.50
N GLU A 40 -8.11 -10.34 -9.11
CA GLU A 40 -9.32 -10.92 -8.53
C GLU A 40 -9.55 -10.42 -7.09
N ALA A 41 -10.81 -10.16 -6.73
CA ALA A 41 -11.21 -9.77 -5.37
C ALA A 41 -10.46 -8.55 -4.81
N VAL A 42 -10.49 -7.42 -5.52
CA VAL A 42 -9.74 -6.21 -5.17
C VAL A 42 -10.63 -5.04 -4.73
N LEU A 43 -10.07 -4.13 -3.93
CA LEU A 43 -10.71 -2.87 -3.54
C LEU A 43 -9.79 -1.69 -3.86
N ALA A 44 -10.31 -0.68 -4.56
CA ALA A 44 -9.58 0.54 -4.86
C ALA A 44 -10.42 1.75 -4.43
N VAL A 45 -9.96 2.57 -3.49
CA VAL A 45 -10.69 3.75 -3.02
C VAL A 45 -9.82 4.98 -3.15
N GLY A 46 -10.22 5.93 -3.98
CA GLY A 46 -9.32 7.01 -4.34
C GLY A 46 -9.89 7.97 -5.37
N LEU A 47 -9.21 9.10 -5.50
CA LEU A 47 -9.43 10.00 -6.61
C LEU A 47 -8.42 9.68 -7.71
N VAL A 48 -8.85 9.89 -8.96
CA VAL A 48 -7.94 9.98 -10.10
C VAL A 48 -7.30 11.36 -10.05
N ASP A 49 -5.97 11.45 -10.12
CA ASP A 49 -5.29 12.76 -10.18
C ASP A 49 -5.42 13.42 -11.57
N GLU A 50 -4.96 14.67 -11.69
CA GLU A 50 -5.05 15.46 -12.93
C GLU A 50 -4.29 14.84 -14.13
N TYR A 51 -3.42 13.87 -13.88
CA TYR A 51 -2.66 13.14 -14.89
C TYR A 51 -3.27 11.78 -15.23
N GLY A 52 -4.41 11.43 -14.63
CA GLY A 52 -5.05 10.14 -14.84
C GLY A 52 -4.50 9.01 -13.98
N TYR A 53 -3.63 9.28 -12.98
CA TYR A 53 -3.17 8.24 -12.08
C TYR A 53 -4.27 7.91 -11.07
N SER A 54 -4.73 6.67 -11.11
CA SER A 54 -5.63 6.07 -10.14
C SER A 54 -4.93 4.92 -9.40
N ASN A 55 -5.58 4.39 -8.38
CA ASN A 55 -5.05 3.22 -7.69
C ASN A 55 -5.10 1.98 -8.58
N CYS A 56 -4.08 1.12 -8.46
CA CYS A 56 -3.90 -0.08 -9.24
C CYS A 56 -3.61 -1.32 -8.38
N PRO A 57 -4.64 -1.95 -7.77
CA PRO A 57 -4.53 -3.28 -7.19
C PRO A 57 -4.62 -4.34 -8.31
N SER A 58 -3.47 -4.69 -8.89
CA SER A 58 -3.35 -5.65 -9.99
C SER A 58 -3.14 -7.09 -9.52
N GLY A 59 -2.66 -7.31 -8.29
CA GLY A 59 -2.58 -8.66 -7.74
C GLY A 59 -3.82 -9.06 -6.96
N ASN A 60 -4.01 -10.37 -6.80
CA ASN A 60 -5.25 -10.93 -6.26
C ASN A 60 -5.40 -10.61 -4.77
N SER A 61 -6.66 -10.46 -4.32
CA SER A 61 -7.00 -10.18 -2.91
C SER A 61 -6.29 -8.95 -2.35
N SER A 62 -6.14 -7.91 -3.16
CA SER A 62 -5.38 -6.70 -2.80
C SER A 62 -6.27 -5.47 -2.63
N VAL A 63 -5.85 -4.57 -1.74
CA VAL A 63 -6.55 -3.31 -1.46
C VAL A 63 -5.64 -2.10 -1.65
N THR A 64 -6.19 -1.02 -2.18
CA THR A 64 -5.49 0.25 -2.38
C THR A 64 -6.41 1.42 -2.02
N PHE A 65 -5.94 2.31 -1.16
CA PHE A 65 -6.63 3.55 -0.78
C PHE A 65 -5.74 4.75 -1.11
N GLY A 66 -6.28 5.95 -1.33
CA GLY A 66 -5.50 7.16 -1.63
C GLY A 66 -5.42 7.46 -3.13
N GLY A 67 -4.29 7.94 -3.64
CA GLY A 67 -4.13 8.31 -5.05
C GLY A 67 -2.88 7.71 -5.69
N GLY A 68 -3.01 7.16 -6.91
CA GLY A 68 -1.87 6.63 -7.68
C GLY A 68 -1.10 5.50 -7.01
N ASN A 69 -1.72 4.74 -6.10
CA ASN A 69 -1.06 3.67 -5.37
C ASN A 69 -1.11 2.34 -6.15
N THR A 70 -0.07 1.52 -6.05
CA THR A 70 0.02 0.22 -6.77
C THR A 70 0.17 -0.94 -5.81
N ALA A 71 -0.61 -1.99 -6.02
CA ALA A 71 -0.50 -3.28 -5.33
C ALA A 71 -0.47 -4.40 -6.39
N SER A 72 0.73 -4.88 -6.75
CA SER A 72 0.93 -5.74 -7.94
C SER A 72 1.27 -7.21 -7.67
N GLY A 73 1.40 -7.61 -6.41
CA GLY A 73 1.51 -9.00 -5.97
C GLY A 73 0.22 -9.45 -5.27
N ASP A 74 0.18 -10.69 -4.80
CA ASP A 74 -1.02 -11.22 -4.14
C ASP A 74 -1.08 -10.89 -2.64
N HIS A 75 -2.30 -10.68 -2.14
CA HIS A 75 -2.63 -10.41 -0.73
C HIS A 75 -2.05 -9.11 -0.17
N LEU A 76 -2.08 -8.02 -0.94
CA LEU A 76 -1.41 -6.78 -0.56
C LEU A 76 -2.35 -5.74 0.01
N SER A 77 -1.77 -4.82 0.78
CA SER A 77 -2.47 -3.63 1.24
C SER A 77 -1.66 -2.36 1.05
N VAL A 78 -2.25 -1.38 0.38
CA VAL A 78 -1.81 0.01 0.44
C VAL A 78 -2.94 0.84 1.04
N LEU A 79 -2.81 1.26 2.29
CA LEU A 79 -3.94 1.78 3.08
C LEU A 79 -4.17 3.29 2.95
N GLY A 80 -3.35 4.00 2.17
CA GLY A 80 -3.55 5.42 1.90
C GLY A 80 -2.35 6.08 1.23
N GLY A 81 -2.36 7.41 1.23
CA GLY A 81 -1.25 8.22 0.71
C GLY A 81 -1.21 8.32 -0.81
N TYR A 82 -0.06 8.72 -1.35
CA TYR A 82 0.14 8.98 -2.78
C TYR A 82 1.36 8.25 -3.32
N LYS A 83 1.22 7.58 -4.46
CA LYS A 83 2.30 6.89 -5.20
C LYS A 83 3.05 5.79 -4.43
N ASN A 84 2.43 5.19 -3.43
CA ASN A 84 2.98 4.03 -2.72
C ASN A 84 2.87 2.77 -3.58
N LYS A 85 3.82 1.85 -3.41
CA LYS A 85 3.89 0.58 -4.13
C LYS A 85 4.11 -0.60 -3.18
N ALA A 86 3.19 -1.55 -3.18
CA ALA A 86 3.38 -2.89 -2.62
C ALA A 86 3.48 -3.89 -3.79
N SER A 87 4.45 -4.81 -3.76
CA SER A 87 4.63 -5.78 -4.86
C SER A 87 5.13 -7.16 -4.44
N GLY A 88 5.65 -7.34 -3.22
CA GLY A 88 6.02 -8.67 -2.72
C GLY A 88 4.81 -9.37 -2.11
N PHE A 89 4.70 -10.70 -2.23
CA PHE A 89 3.60 -11.47 -1.64
C PHE A 89 3.31 -11.05 -0.19
N ALA A 90 2.05 -10.76 0.14
CA ALA A 90 1.64 -10.31 1.48
C ALA A 90 2.37 -9.05 2.03
N SER A 91 2.94 -8.21 1.16
CA SER A 91 3.55 -6.93 1.56
C SER A 91 2.52 -5.84 1.79
N SER A 92 2.89 -4.83 2.58
CA SER A 92 1.99 -3.75 2.95
C SER A 92 2.69 -2.40 3.07
N VAL A 93 1.96 -1.35 2.68
CA VAL A 93 2.30 0.05 2.95
C VAL A 93 1.10 0.72 3.61
N SER A 94 1.23 1.21 4.84
CA SER A 94 0.07 1.83 5.50
C SER A 94 -0.28 3.22 4.95
N GLY A 95 0.67 3.93 4.34
CA GLY A 95 0.41 5.23 3.72
C GLY A 95 1.69 6.02 3.41
N GLY A 96 1.57 7.35 3.35
CA GLY A 96 2.69 8.25 3.06
C GLY A 96 2.86 8.59 1.58
N LEU A 97 4.06 9.00 1.19
CA LEU A 97 4.40 9.40 -0.18
C LEU A 97 5.50 8.51 -0.74
N ALA A 98 5.22 7.85 -1.86
CA ALA A 98 6.21 7.13 -2.66
C ALA A 98 7.02 6.07 -1.89
N ASN A 99 6.38 5.36 -0.96
CA ASN A 99 6.99 4.24 -0.25
C ASN A 99 6.90 2.93 -1.07
N ILE A 100 7.87 2.04 -0.90
CA ILE A 100 7.99 0.78 -1.65
C ILE A 100 8.13 -0.41 -0.68
N ALA A 101 7.18 -1.34 -0.70
CA ALA A 101 7.28 -2.64 -0.05
C ALA A 101 7.32 -3.74 -1.13
N SER A 102 8.52 -4.16 -1.54
CA SER A 102 8.72 -5.07 -2.68
C SER A 102 9.17 -6.48 -2.30
N GLY A 103 9.63 -6.68 -1.06
CA GLY A 103 9.94 -8.00 -0.52
C GLY A 103 8.69 -8.78 -0.10
N PRO A 104 8.68 -10.12 -0.15
CA PRO A 104 7.58 -10.88 0.43
C PRO A 104 7.48 -10.62 1.94
N GLU A 105 6.27 -10.46 2.46
CA GLU A 105 5.98 -10.10 3.86
C GLU A 105 6.66 -8.80 4.31
N SER A 106 7.10 -7.95 3.37
CA SER A 106 7.74 -6.68 3.73
C SER A 106 6.71 -5.61 4.10
N PHE A 107 7.14 -4.66 4.92
CA PHE A 107 6.23 -3.66 5.49
C PHE A 107 6.85 -2.28 5.54
N VAL A 108 6.10 -1.27 5.12
CA VAL A 108 6.43 0.14 5.34
C VAL A 108 5.26 0.83 6.04
N SER A 109 5.45 1.29 7.28
CA SER A 109 4.37 1.94 8.03
C SER A 109 3.95 3.28 7.45
N GLY A 110 4.83 3.97 6.72
CA GLY A 110 4.54 5.29 6.15
C GLY A 110 5.81 6.12 5.94
N GLY A 111 5.65 7.45 5.88
CA GLY A 111 6.75 8.38 5.61
C GLY A 111 6.90 8.71 4.13
N VAL A 112 8.11 9.08 3.72
CA VAL A 112 8.42 9.56 2.37
C VAL A 112 9.60 8.78 1.79
N TYR A 113 9.44 8.20 0.60
CA TYR A 113 10.52 7.48 -0.11
C TYR A 113 11.20 6.35 0.69
N ASN A 114 10.48 5.64 1.56
CA ASN A 114 11.02 4.48 2.27
C ASN A 114 10.90 3.20 1.43
N GLU A 115 11.86 2.29 1.58
CA GLU A 115 11.91 1.01 0.85
C GLU A 115 12.16 -0.19 1.76
N ALA A 116 11.32 -1.22 1.65
CA ALA A 116 11.52 -2.54 2.26
C ALA A 116 11.47 -3.63 1.18
N SER A 117 12.64 -4.13 0.75
CA SER A 117 12.79 -4.87 -0.52
C SER A 117 13.17 -6.35 -0.42
N ARG A 118 13.30 -6.91 0.79
CA ARG A 118 13.57 -8.33 0.99
C ARG A 118 12.54 -9.02 1.87
N TYR A 119 12.62 -10.35 1.91
CA TYR A 119 11.74 -11.17 2.73
C TYR A 119 11.69 -10.66 4.18
N SER A 120 10.49 -10.33 4.66
CA SER A 120 10.22 -9.85 6.02
C SER A 120 10.99 -8.57 6.42
N SER A 121 11.51 -7.78 5.46
CA SER A 121 12.15 -6.50 5.77
C SER A 121 11.12 -5.44 6.16
N SER A 122 11.47 -4.51 7.06
CA SER A 122 10.54 -3.46 7.51
C SER A 122 11.16 -2.08 7.64
N VAL A 123 10.35 -1.05 7.35
CA VAL A 123 10.66 0.35 7.65
C VAL A 123 9.48 0.96 8.41
N SER A 124 9.72 1.40 9.64
CA SER A 124 8.67 1.93 10.51
C SER A 124 8.24 3.37 10.19
N GLY A 125 8.96 4.08 9.31
CA GLY A 125 8.63 5.44 8.89
C GLY A 125 9.87 6.27 8.54
N GLY A 126 9.71 7.60 8.50
CA GLY A 126 10.80 8.54 8.21
C GLY A 126 10.93 8.90 6.73
N GLU A 127 12.12 9.31 6.31
CA GLU A 127 12.42 9.75 4.94
C GLU A 127 13.61 8.97 4.36
N GLU A 128 13.48 8.45 3.14
CA GLU A 128 14.58 7.80 2.41
C GLU A 128 15.27 6.64 3.16
N ASN A 129 14.54 5.91 4.01
CA ASN A 129 15.08 4.75 4.72
C ASN A 129 14.93 3.46 3.89
N GLN A 130 15.91 2.58 3.98
CA GLN A 130 16.00 1.35 3.17
C GLN A 130 16.31 0.12 4.03
N ALA A 131 15.41 -0.87 4.02
CA ALA A 131 15.63 -2.20 4.58
C ALA A 131 15.77 -3.22 3.43
N THR A 132 17.03 -3.53 3.07
CA THR A 132 17.38 -4.32 1.88
C THR A 132 18.02 -5.67 2.21
N GLY A 133 18.21 -5.98 3.49
CA GLY A 133 18.56 -7.32 3.98
C GLY A 133 17.33 -8.16 4.32
N ARG A 134 17.44 -9.49 4.25
CA ARG A 134 16.37 -10.39 4.70
C ARG A 134 16.09 -10.17 6.19
N ALA A 135 14.84 -9.98 6.58
CA ALA A 135 14.42 -9.65 7.94
C ALA A 135 15.14 -8.43 8.54
N ALA A 136 15.66 -7.52 7.70
CA ALA A 136 16.26 -6.27 8.15
C ALA A 136 15.19 -5.26 8.58
N SER A 137 15.51 -4.39 9.52
CA SER A 137 14.57 -3.38 10.02
C SER A 137 15.21 -2.00 10.17
N VAL A 138 14.49 -0.97 9.75
CA VAL A 138 14.80 0.43 10.04
C VAL A 138 13.67 1.03 10.87
N SER A 139 13.99 1.51 12.08
CA SER A 139 12.98 2.05 13.00
C SER A 139 12.48 3.46 12.63
N GLY A 140 13.19 4.18 11.77
CA GLY A 140 12.83 5.52 11.31
C GLY A 140 14.04 6.41 11.05
N GLY A 141 13.85 7.73 11.08
CA GLY A 141 14.88 8.73 10.80
C GLY A 141 14.95 9.14 9.33
N SER A 142 16.09 9.69 8.90
CA SER A 142 16.35 10.02 7.50
C SER A 142 17.57 9.25 6.96
N LYS A 143 17.49 8.75 5.72
CA LYS A 143 18.62 8.17 4.95
C LYS A 143 19.38 7.03 5.65
N ASN A 144 18.65 6.14 6.33
CA ASN A 144 19.23 4.96 6.97
C ASN A 144 19.17 3.73 6.06
N THR A 145 20.16 2.84 6.12
CA THR A 145 20.17 1.60 5.33
C THR A 145 20.53 0.38 6.17
N ALA A 146 19.64 -0.62 6.22
CA ALA A 146 19.87 -1.92 6.84
C ALA A 146 20.00 -3.02 5.76
N GLN A 147 21.24 -3.40 5.42
CA GLN A 147 21.54 -4.32 4.31
C GLN A 147 21.83 -5.77 4.73
N GLY A 148 22.23 -5.99 5.98
CA GLY A 148 22.57 -7.32 6.49
C GLY A 148 21.32 -8.16 6.78
N GLU A 149 21.42 -9.48 6.64
CA GLU A 149 20.36 -10.38 7.13
C GLU A 149 20.16 -10.16 8.63
N ARG A 150 18.91 -9.93 9.04
CA ARG A 150 18.48 -9.60 10.41
C ARG A 150 19.17 -8.36 11.00
N SER A 151 19.68 -7.45 10.16
CA SER A 151 20.26 -6.20 10.63
C SER A 151 19.19 -5.20 11.06
N THR A 152 19.52 -4.38 12.06
CA THR A 152 18.62 -3.35 12.58
C THR A 152 19.33 -2.00 12.60
N VAL A 153 18.65 -0.96 12.13
CA VAL A 153 19.06 0.44 12.29
C VAL A 153 17.98 1.19 13.07
N SER A 154 18.34 1.72 14.24
CA SER A 154 17.40 2.45 15.11
C SER A 154 17.02 3.84 14.56
N GLY A 155 17.74 4.33 13.56
CA GLY A 155 17.50 5.61 12.90
C GLY A 155 18.44 6.73 13.35
N ARG A 156 18.62 7.72 12.46
CA ARG A 156 19.23 9.03 12.75
C ARG A 156 18.19 10.12 12.52
N SER A 157 17.97 10.96 13.52
CA SER A 157 17.30 12.23 13.31
C SER A 157 18.38 13.23 12.93
N ASP A 158 18.41 13.67 11.67
CA ASP A 158 19.07 14.92 11.36
C ASP A 158 18.21 16.03 11.97
N SER A 159 18.38 16.25 13.28
CA SER A 159 17.90 17.48 13.92
C SER A 159 18.75 18.60 13.35
N ILE A 160 18.26 19.24 12.29
CA ILE A 160 18.77 20.56 11.91
C ILE A 160 18.40 21.48 13.08
N GLY A 161 19.41 21.86 13.86
CA GLY A 161 19.27 22.81 14.98
C GLY A 161 18.92 24.21 14.51
#